data_AF-A0A533Y3U1-F1
#
_entry.id   AF-A0A533Y3U1-F1
#
_cell.length_a   1.000
_cell.length_b   1.000
_cell.length_c   1.000
_cell.angle_alpha   90.00
_cell.angle_beta   90.00
_cell.angle_gamma   90.00
#
_symmetry.space_group_name_H-M   'P 1'
#
loop_
_entity.id
_entity.type
_entity.pdbx_description
1 polymer ?
#
loop_
_entity_poly.entity_id
_entity_poly.type
_entity_poly.pdbx_seq_one_letter_code
_entity_poly.pdbx_strand_id
1 'polypeptide(L)'
;MRLIRGLGFALLAGALMLGGPSDLWAGSLVLEAEVMESSAGVAVPGTGSAQVRTAVLHHKHERDQAAFAEWLRGHQSGAVSFVVSDGSSHQAILHRLKHCFGRGLLLYTDGVALAEKAVIRLELPVAP
;
A
#
# COMPACT_ATOMS: atom_id res chain seq x y z
N MET A 1 -47.42 49.82 -0.50
CA MET A 1 -46.58 49.86 0.71
C MET A 1 -46.47 48.44 1.28
N ARG A 2 -45.26 48.09 1.77
CA ARG A 2 -44.82 46.86 2.45
C ARG A 2 -44.38 45.66 1.58
N LEU A 3 -43.05 45.58 1.43
CA LEU A 3 -42.24 44.38 1.24
C LEU A 3 -42.53 43.32 2.31
N ILE A 4 -42.44 42.02 1.98
CA ILE A 4 -41.71 40.99 2.77
C ILE A 4 -41.14 39.91 1.83
N ARG A 5 -39.84 39.61 2.01
CA ARG A 5 -39.01 38.56 1.40
C ARG A 5 -39.24 37.17 2.05
N GLY A 6 -38.93 36.09 1.34
CA GLY A 6 -38.66 34.77 1.94
C GLY A 6 -38.70 33.66 0.89
N LEU A 7 -37.61 33.31 0.19
CA LEU A 7 -36.62 32.31 0.62
C LEU A 7 -37.34 30.97 0.92
N GLY A 8 -37.50 30.06 -0.05
CA GLY A 8 -36.42 29.19 -0.54
C GLY A 8 -36.34 27.92 0.33
N PHE A 9 -37.25 26.96 0.14
CA PHE A 9 -37.16 25.64 0.79
C PHE A 9 -36.50 24.65 -0.18
N ALA A 10 -35.21 24.45 0.05
CA ALA A 10 -34.35 23.55 -0.66
C ALA A 10 -34.74 22.08 -0.41
N LEU A 11 -34.71 21.28 -1.48
CA LEU A 11 -34.72 19.82 -1.44
C LEU A 11 -33.54 19.30 -0.60
N LEU A 12 -33.85 18.57 0.47
CA LEU A 12 -32.88 17.70 1.15
C LEU A 12 -32.82 16.36 0.40
N ALA A 13 -31.91 16.23 -0.56
CA ALA A 13 -31.40 14.95 -1.02
C ALA A 13 -30.03 14.72 -0.36
N GLY A 14 -30.05 14.19 0.86
CA GLY A 14 -28.86 13.96 1.68
C GLY A 14 -28.36 12.52 1.60
N ALA A 15 -27.40 12.31 0.72
CA ALA A 15 -26.36 11.27 0.67
C ALA A 15 -26.44 10.08 1.64
N LEU A 16 -26.65 8.88 1.10
CA LEU A 16 -26.24 7.63 1.74
C LEU A 16 -25.02 7.05 1.02
N MET A 17 -23.84 7.45 1.53
CA MET A 17 -22.56 6.73 1.54
C MET A 17 -22.26 5.77 0.38
N LEU A 18 -21.88 6.33 -0.77
CA LEU A 18 -20.92 5.68 -1.65
C LEU A 18 -19.55 5.79 -0.96
N GLY A 19 -18.98 4.66 -0.53
CA GLY A 19 -17.56 4.59 -0.18
C GLY A 19 -16.74 5.13 -1.34
N GLY A 20 -16.12 6.29 -1.12
CA GLY A 20 -15.33 6.98 -2.12
C GLY A 20 -14.07 6.19 -2.50
N PRO A 21 -13.58 6.35 -3.74
CA PRO A 21 -12.35 5.72 -4.20
C PRO A 21 -11.17 6.26 -3.41
N SER A 22 -10.16 5.41 -3.22
CA SER A 22 -8.84 5.67 -2.64
C SER A 22 -8.46 7.15 -2.59
N ASP A 23 -8.18 7.68 -1.40
CA ASP A 23 -7.85 9.09 -1.16
C ASP A 23 -6.53 9.49 -1.85
N LEU A 24 -6.65 9.85 -3.13
CA LEU A 24 -5.58 10.27 -4.01
C LEU A 24 -5.41 11.79 -3.96
N TRP A 25 -5.04 12.42 -2.85
CA TRP A 25 -4.54 13.81 -2.88
C TRP A 25 -3.43 14.01 -1.83
N ALA A 26 -2.25 14.41 -2.32
CA ALA A 26 -0.92 14.17 -1.71
C ALA A 26 -0.56 12.67 -1.53
N GLY A 27 -1.25 11.81 -2.29
CA GLY A 27 -1.58 10.46 -1.86
C GLY A 27 -0.43 9.46 -1.89
N SER A 28 -0.40 8.61 -0.88
CA SER A 28 0.12 7.26 -1.00
C SER A 28 -1.04 6.32 -1.37
N LEU A 29 -0.79 5.36 -2.25
CA LEU A 29 -1.67 4.21 -2.44
C LEU A 29 -1.47 3.27 -1.25
N VAL A 30 -2.49 3.14 -0.41
CA VAL A 30 -2.49 2.23 0.73
C VAL A 30 -3.33 1.01 0.41
N LEU A 31 -2.76 -0.18 0.59
CA LEU A 31 -3.46 -1.46 0.36
C LEU A 31 -2.97 -2.56 1.29
N GLU A 32 -3.77 -3.61 1.43
CA GLU A 32 -3.34 -4.82 2.11
C GLU A 32 -2.70 -5.78 1.10
N ALA A 33 -1.51 -6.28 1.44
CA ALA A 33 -0.79 -7.28 0.67
C ALA A 33 -0.55 -8.52 1.52
N GLU A 34 -0.69 -9.68 0.89
CA GLU A 34 -0.37 -10.96 1.52
C GLU A 34 1.02 -11.41 1.09
N VAL A 35 1.76 -11.92 2.07
CA VAL A 35 3.10 -12.49 1.90
C VAL A 35 2.95 -13.89 1.32
N MET A 36 3.41 -14.08 0.10
CA MET A 36 3.38 -15.38 -0.58
C MET A 36 4.54 -16.27 -0.16
N GLU A 37 5.72 -15.67 -0.06
CA GLU A 37 6.99 -16.34 0.25
C GLU A 37 7.87 -15.35 1.01
N SER A 38 8.70 -15.85 1.92
CA SER A 38 9.65 -15.04 2.69
C SER A 38 11.00 -15.74 2.80
N SER A 39 12.09 -14.99 2.71
CA SER A 39 13.43 -15.53 2.96
C SER A 39 13.83 -15.44 4.43
N ALA A 40 14.78 -16.29 4.83
CA ALA A 40 15.56 -16.07 6.04
C ALA A 40 16.45 -14.83 5.87
N GLY A 41 16.78 -14.17 6.99
CA GLY A 41 17.68 -13.01 6.97
C GLY A 41 19.08 -13.40 6.52
N VAL A 42 19.59 -12.71 5.51
CA VAL A 42 20.95 -12.88 4.99
C VAL A 42 21.81 -11.74 5.53
N ALA A 43 22.87 -12.08 6.28
CA ALA A 43 23.83 -11.10 6.76
C ALA A 43 24.51 -10.40 5.58
N VAL A 44 24.57 -9.07 5.61
CA VAL A 44 25.28 -8.29 4.58
C VAL A 44 26.72 -8.05 5.04
N PRO A 45 27.73 -8.59 4.33
CA PRO A 45 29.12 -8.40 4.70
C PRO A 45 29.48 -6.91 4.86
N GLY A 46 30.18 -6.58 5.95
CA GLY A 46 30.65 -5.21 6.20
C GLY A 46 29.62 -4.23 6.79
N THR A 47 28.39 -4.67 7.09
CA THR A 47 27.32 -3.80 7.64
C THR A 47 26.95 -4.10 9.10
N GLY A 48 27.83 -4.79 9.83
CA GLY A 48 27.59 -5.20 11.22
C GLY A 48 26.53 -6.30 11.33
N SER A 49 25.49 -6.08 12.14
CA SER A 49 24.40 -7.03 12.38
C SER A 49 23.21 -6.88 11.42
N ALA A 50 23.31 -6.04 10.37
CA ALA A 50 22.22 -5.84 9.43
C ALA A 50 21.98 -7.12 8.61
N GLN A 51 20.72 -7.51 8.52
CA GLN A 51 20.26 -8.64 7.72
C GLN A 51 19.32 -8.14 6.65
N VAL A 52 19.57 -8.50 5.40
CA VAL A 52 18.59 -8.28 4.33
C VAL A 52 17.63 -9.45 4.31
N ARG A 53 16.35 -9.13 4.25
CA ARG A 53 15.26 -10.07 4.09
C ARG A 53 14.48 -9.71 2.83
N THR A 54 13.83 -10.71 2.27
CA THR A 54 12.98 -10.55 1.09
C THR A 54 11.64 -11.22 1.30
N ALA A 55 10.60 -10.68 0.68
CA ALA A 55 9.28 -11.30 0.64
C ALA A 55 8.63 -11.08 -0.73
N VAL A 56 7.97 -12.11 -1.25
CA VAL A 56 7.13 -11.99 -2.45
C VAL A 56 5.72 -11.65 -1.98
N LEU A 57 5.15 -10.58 -2.53
CA LEU A 57 3.85 -10.06 -2.14
C LEU A 57 2.85 -10.15 -3.29
N HIS A 58 1.58 -10.36 -2.95
CA HIS A 58 0.44 -10.11 -3.82
C HIS A 58 -0.63 -9.29 -3.10
N HIS A 59 -1.51 -8.62 -3.84
CA HIS A 59 -2.65 -7.90 -3.24
C HIS A 59 -3.55 -8.87 -2.48
N LYS A 60 -4.10 -8.44 -1.34
CA LYS A 60 -5.02 -9.27 -0.55
C LYS A 60 -6.44 -9.27 -1.15
N HIS A 61 -6.88 -8.12 -1.63
CA HIS A 61 -8.25 -7.91 -2.13
C HIS A 61 -8.24 -7.68 -3.63
N GLU A 62 -9.16 -8.32 -4.35
CA GLU A 62 -9.28 -8.20 -5.81
C GLU A 62 -9.49 -6.75 -6.27
N ARG A 63 -10.18 -5.93 -5.47
CA ARG A 63 -10.39 -4.50 -5.76
C ARG A 63 -9.09 -3.70 -5.91
N ASP A 64 -8.02 -4.15 -5.25
CA ASP A 64 -6.72 -3.46 -5.23
C ASP A 64 -5.78 -3.98 -6.34
N GLN A 65 -6.16 -5.07 -7.03
CA GLN A 65 -5.35 -5.73 -8.05
C GLN A 65 -4.90 -4.78 -9.15
N ALA A 66 -5.83 -4.01 -9.72
CA ALA A 66 -5.54 -3.10 -10.82
C ALA A 66 -4.60 -1.97 -10.38
N ALA A 67 -4.88 -1.35 -9.24
CA ALA A 67 -4.06 -0.27 -8.69
C ALA A 67 -2.63 -0.75 -8.37
N PHE A 68 -2.50 -1.92 -7.74
CA PHE A 68 -1.20 -2.49 -7.42
C PHE A 68 -0.40 -2.85 -8.67
N ALA A 69 -1.04 -3.46 -9.67
CA ALA A 69 -0.40 -3.81 -10.93
C ALA A 69 0.07 -2.58 -11.70
N GLU A 70 -0.73 -1.51 -11.75
CA GLU A 70 -0.35 -0.24 -12.37
C GLU A 70 0.81 0.43 -11.63
N TRP A 71 0.77 0.45 -10.28
CA TRP A 71 1.88 1.00 -9.50
C TRP A 71 3.20 0.27 -9.79
N LEU A 72 3.18 -1.07 -9.79
CA LEU A 72 4.35 -1.89 -10.12
C LEU A 72 4.84 -1.63 -11.55
N ARG A 73 3.94 -1.41 -12.51
CA ARG A 73 4.33 -1.09 -13.90
C ARG A 73 5.01 0.27 -13.99
N GLY A 74 4.51 1.27 -13.26
CA GLY A 74 5.10 2.61 -13.18
C GLY A 74 6.43 2.67 -12.42
N HIS A 75 6.62 1.77 -11.45
CA HIS A 75 7.79 1.74 -10.57
C HIS A 75 8.51 0.38 -10.68
N GLN A 76 9.59 0.31 -11.46
CA GLN A 76 10.41 -0.91 -11.54
C GLN A 76 11.01 -1.30 -10.18
N SER A 77 11.34 -0.27 -9.39
CA SER A 77 11.76 -0.32 -8.00
C SER A 77 11.33 0.98 -7.34
N GLY A 78 10.88 0.95 -6.10
CA GLY A 78 10.49 2.15 -5.35
C GLY A 78 10.63 1.94 -3.85
N ALA A 79 11.00 3.01 -3.14
CA ALA A 79 10.95 3.03 -1.69
C ALA A 79 9.50 3.02 -1.23
N VAL A 80 9.18 2.14 -0.29
CA VAL A 80 7.84 1.95 0.27
C VAL A 80 7.95 1.81 1.77
N SER A 81 6.83 2.00 2.46
CA SER A 81 6.72 1.55 3.84
C SER A 81 5.67 0.46 3.97
N PHE A 82 5.83 -0.38 4.98
CA PHE A 82 4.83 -1.37 5.33
C PHE A 82 4.60 -1.42 6.82
N VAL A 83 3.39 -1.78 7.22
CA VAL A 83 2.99 -1.96 8.61
C VAL A 83 2.58 -3.39 8.82
N VAL A 84 3.17 -4.04 9.82
CA VAL A 84 2.85 -5.42 10.20
C VAL A 84 1.73 -5.45 11.26
N SER A 85 1.27 -6.65 11.62
CA SER A 85 0.10 -6.83 12.50
C SER A 85 0.25 -6.24 13.91
N ASP A 86 1.48 -6.07 14.41
CA ASP A 86 1.75 -5.41 15.69
C ASP A 86 1.71 -3.87 15.61
N GLY A 87 1.47 -3.32 14.41
CA GLY A 87 1.38 -1.88 14.16
C GLY A 87 2.73 -1.19 13.91
N SER A 88 3.85 -1.91 13.98
CA SER A 88 5.16 -1.35 13.67
C SER A 88 5.32 -1.08 12.17
N SER A 89 5.93 0.06 11.86
CA SER A 89 6.15 0.54 10.49
C SER A 89 7.62 0.36 10.10
N HIS A 90 7.84 -0.11 8.88
CA HIS A 90 9.13 -0.52 8.36
C HIS A 90 9.37 0.08 6.97
N GLN A 91 10.63 0.41 6.69
CA GLN A 91 11.04 0.88 5.37
C GLN A 91 11.51 -0.29 4.50
N ALA A 92 11.19 -0.24 3.22
CA ALA A 92 11.54 -1.27 2.27
C ALA A 92 11.72 -0.72 0.86
N ILE A 93 12.27 -1.56 -0.01
CA ILE A 93 12.25 -1.36 -1.45
C ILE A 93 11.35 -2.42 -2.08
N LEU A 94 10.38 -2.00 -2.88
CA LEU A 94 9.51 -2.90 -3.62
C LEU A 94 9.93 -2.94 -5.09
N HIS A 95 10.28 -4.11 -5.58
CA HIS A 95 10.64 -4.36 -6.98
C HIS A 95 9.51 -5.06 -7.73
N ARG A 96 9.30 -4.66 -8.98
CA ARG A 96 8.41 -5.39 -9.89
C ARG A 96 9.05 -6.69 -10.35
N LEU A 97 8.31 -7.79 -10.25
CA LEU A 97 8.66 -9.06 -10.87
C LEU A 97 8.13 -9.12 -12.32
N LYS A 98 9.01 -9.02 -13.31
CA LYS A 98 8.63 -8.89 -14.73
C LYS A 98 7.80 -10.06 -15.27
N HIS A 99 8.04 -11.28 -14.78
CA HIS A 99 7.37 -12.50 -15.23
C HIS A 99 6.26 -12.98 -14.30
N CYS A 100 5.97 -12.26 -13.21
CA CYS A 100 4.95 -12.62 -12.23
C CYS A 100 3.99 -11.43 -12.02
N PHE A 101 3.05 -11.26 -12.97
CA PHE A 101 2.14 -10.13 -12.98
C PHE A 101 1.35 -10.00 -11.67
N GLY A 102 1.23 -8.77 -11.16
CA GLY A 102 0.53 -8.46 -9.91
C GLY A 102 1.28 -8.86 -8.63
N ARG A 103 2.54 -9.31 -8.75
CA ARG A 103 3.43 -9.62 -7.62
C ARG A 103 4.60 -8.66 -7.54
N GLY A 104 4.98 -8.33 -6.32
CA GLY A 104 6.16 -7.52 -6.01
C GLY A 104 7.16 -8.29 -5.15
N LEU A 105 8.43 -7.94 -5.26
CA LEU A 105 9.49 -8.41 -4.37
C LEU A 105 9.85 -7.29 -3.40
N LEU A 106 9.51 -7.48 -2.14
CA LEU A 106 9.86 -6.57 -1.05
C LEU A 106 11.26 -6.92 -0.53
N LEU A 107 12.14 -5.94 -0.41
CA LEU A 107 13.45 -6.04 0.23
C LEU A 107 13.50 -5.09 1.43
N TYR A 108 13.93 -5.59 2.58
CA TYR A 108 13.96 -4.81 3.82
C TYR A 108 15.10 -5.29 4.73
N THR A 109 15.58 -4.40 5.61
CA THR A 109 16.72 -4.68 6.50
C THR A 109 16.33 -4.78 7.98
N ASP A 110 15.06 -4.57 8.28
CA ASP A 110 14.57 -4.58 9.64
C ASP A 110 14.50 -6.02 10.18
N GLY A 111 14.78 -6.20 11.47
CA GLY A 111 14.79 -7.50 12.14
C GLY A 111 13.42 -8.20 12.25
N VAL A 112 12.40 -7.66 11.59
CA VAL A 112 11.06 -8.23 11.50
C VAL A 112 11.08 -9.45 10.57
N ALA A 113 10.38 -10.52 10.95
CA ALA A 113 10.18 -11.67 10.08
C ALA A 113 8.74 -11.66 9.57
N LEU A 114 8.58 -11.61 8.25
CA LEU A 114 7.27 -11.74 7.62
C LEU A 114 6.96 -13.22 7.40
N ALA A 115 5.93 -13.74 8.09
CA ALA A 115 5.48 -15.10 7.88
C ALA A 115 4.73 -15.24 6.54
N GLU A 116 4.84 -16.39 5.89
CA GLU A 116 3.98 -16.72 4.75
C GLU A 116 2.51 -16.63 5.15
N LYS A 117 1.68 -16.13 4.21
CA LYS A 117 0.25 -15.81 4.38
C LYS A 117 -0.05 -14.68 5.37
N ALA A 118 0.97 -14.04 5.96
CA ALA A 118 0.75 -12.83 6.73
C ALA A 118 0.20 -11.73 5.82
N VAL A 119 -0.68 -10.90 6.35
CA VAL A 119 -1.19 -9.70 5.68
C VAL A 119 -0.49 -8.50 6.29
N ILE A 120 0.11 -7.67 5.42
CA ILE A 120 0.75 -6.42 5.78
C ILE A 120 0.03 -5.26 5.08
N ARG A 121 0.03 -4.09 5.70
CA ARG A 121 -0.44 -2.87 5.04
C ARG A 121 0.73 -2.25 4.31
N LEU A 122 0.64 -2.11 2.99
CA LEU A 122 1.61 -1.40 2.16
C LEU A 122 1.19 0.04 1.97
N GLU A 123 2.15 0.96 2.03
CA GLU A 123 1.97 2.37 1.71
C GLU A 123 2.94 2.72 0.57
N LEU A 124 2.37 2.93 -0.62
CA LEU A 124 3.09 3.10 -1.88
C LEU A 124 3.04 4.57 -2.31
N PRO A 125 4.18 5.26 -2.53
CA PRO A 125 4.16 6.65 -2.98
C PRO A 125 3.58 6.75 -4.40
N VAL A 126 2.71 7.73 -4.66
CA VAL A 126 2.10 7.93 -6.00
C VAL A 126 3.03 8.71 -6.95
N ALA A 127 4.04 9.41 -6.42
CA ALA A 127 5.09 10.07 -7.21
C ALA A 127 6.34 9.17 -7.32
N PRO A 128 6.95 9.06 -8.51
CA PRO A 128 8.18 8.29 -8.74
C PRO A 128 9.43 8.96 -8.17
#